data_AF-A0A0B8Q7H5-F1
#
_entry.id   AF-A0A0B8Q7H5-F1
#
_cell.length_a   1.000
_cell.length_b   1.000
_cell.length_c   1.000
_cell.angle_alpha   90.00
_cell.angle_beta   90.00
_cell.angle_gamma   90.00
#
_symmetry.space_group_name_H-M   'P 1'
#
loop_
_entity.id
_entity.type
_entity.pdbx_description
1 polymer ?
#
loop_
_entity_poly.entity_id
_entity_poly.type
_entity_poly.pdbx_seq_one_letter_code
_entity_poly.pdbx_strand_id
1 'polypeptide(L)'
;MVEQKEKFALSDEVVNALKSLLLDKSADKSLVAEALLPPPYNEVSGWYETIDVDAVLDALDALRLNIATSLESELVEVYQALTASDYDISHSSMANRKLRNLCLRYLSLTENHDALIEAQYADSDNMTDTMGALQAANCGSVKAREELMTSYSDKWSHDGLVMDKWFALQGTYPTEEALDKVHASMEHEAFSLQNPNRIRSLVGSFLSNPYAFHAKDGSGYKFAGEILEKLNESNPQVASRLIDPLLKFARYDDTRKGMMRKELETLRANPKLAKDLFEKVEAALK
;
A
#
# COMPACT_ATOMS: atom_id res chain seq x y z
N MET A 1 -25.87 9.52 21.37
CA MET A 1 -25.42 10.90 21.09
C MET A 1 -24.37 10.77 20.02
N VAL A 2 -24.66 11.27 18.82
CA VAL A 2 -23.73 11.27 17.70
C VAL A 2 -22.70 12.35 18.02
N GLU A 3 -21.53 11.94 18.52
CA GLU A 3 -20.40 12.84 18.65
C GLU A 3 -20.08 13.37 17.25
N GLN A 4 -20.13 14.70 17.11
CA GLN A 4 -19.62 15.38 15.95
C GLN A 4 -18.15 14.97 15.83
N LYS A 5 -17.82 14.10 14.87
CA LYS A 5 -16.44 13.96 14.39
C LYS A 5 -16.05 15.37 13.92
N GLU A 6 -15.34 16.13 14.75
CA GLU A 6 -14.72 17.37 14.32
C GLU A 6 -13.95 17.06 13.04
N LYS A 7 -14.20 17.83 11.97
CA LYS A 7 -13.46 17.67 10.72
C LYS A 7 -12.00 17.88 11.06
N PHE A 8 -11.21 16.81 11.01
CA PHE A 8 -9.76 16.89 11.17
C PHE A 8 -9.23 17.90 10.15
N ALA A 9 -8.57 18.95 10.66
CA ALA A 9 -7.94 20.00 9.88
C ALA A 9 -6.55 20.25 10.44
N LEU A 10 -5.56 20.39 9.54
CA LEU A 10 -4.22 20.80 9.94
C LEU A 10 -4.24 22.27 10.40
N SER A 11 -3.42 22.60 11.40
CA SER A 11 -3.27 24.00 11.80
C SER A 11 -2.53 24.80 10.72
N ASP A 12 -2.80 26.10 10.65
CA ASP A 12 -2.14 26.99 9.69
C ASP A 12 -0.62 26.97 9.86
N GLU A 13 -0.11 26.79 11.09
CA GLU A 13 1.33 26.68 11.34
C GLU A 13 1.93 25.43 10.69
N VAL A 14 1.24 24.28 10.77
CA VAL A 14 1.70 23.03 10.16
C VAL A 14 1.65 23.15 8.64
N VAL A 15 0.56 23.66 8.07
CA VAL A 15 0.43 23.86 6.62
C VAL A 15 1.52 24.79 6.10
N ASN A 16 1.77 25.91 6.79
CA ASN A 16 2.81 26.87 6.41
C ASN A 16 4.23 26.27 6.50
N ALA A 17 4.49 25.41 7.49
CA ALA A 17 5.77 24.71 7.62
C ALA A 17 5.99 23.72 6.45
N LEU A 18 4.99 22.91 6.12
CA LEU A 18 5.03 21.97 5.00
C LEU A 18 5.19 22.72 3.66
N LYS A 19 4.43 23.80 3.48
CA LYS A 19 4.54 24.69 2.31
C LYS A 19 5.94 25.27 2.16
N SER A 20 6.50 25.81 3.24
CA SER A 20 7.84 26.39 3.24
C SER A 20 8.90 25.36 2.86
N LEU A 21 8.77 24.14 3.37
CA LEU A 21 9.67 23.04 3.04
C LEU A 21 9.52 22.58 1.58
N LEU A 22 8.29 22.48 1.08
CA LEU A 22 7.99 22.09 -0.31
C LEU A 22 8.57 23.10 -1.32
N LEU A 23 8.49 24.40 -1.01
CA LEU A 23 8.96 25.49 -1.87
C LEU A 23 10.44 25.84 -1.69
N ASP A 24 11.13 25.23 -0.72
CA ASP A 24 12.55 25.47 -0.51
C ASP A 24 13.39 24.87 -1.65
N LYS A 25 13.88 25.75 -2.52
CA LYS A 25 14.72 25.38 -3.66
C LYS A 25 16.10 24.89 -3.24
N SER A 26 16.60 25.31 -2.08
CA SER A 26 17.92 24.93 -1.56
C SER A 26 17.93 23.59 -0.81
N ALA A 27 16.78 23.16 -0.31
CA ALA A 27 16.65 21.88 0.39
C ALA A 27 16.84 20.68 -0.55
N ASP A 28 17.44 19.60 -0.01
CA ASP A 28 17.56 18.32 -0.70
C ASP A 28 16.17 17.73 -0.96
N LYS A 29 15.88 17.40 -2.23
CA LYS A 29 14.54 16.96 -2.64
C LYS A 29 14.18 15.57 -2.09
N SER A 30 15.17 14.72 -1.79
CA SER A 30 14.91 13.42 -1.16
C SER A 30 14.49 13.59 0.29
N LEU A 31 15.09 14.54 1.01
CA LEU A 31 14.72 14.91 2.37
C LEU A 31 13.34 15.58 2.40
N VAL A 32 13.06 16.52 1.51
CA VAL A 32 11.74 17.15 1.38
C VAL A 32 10.68 16.08 1.14
N ALA A 33 10.91 15.16 0.19
CA ALA A 33 9.98 14.07 -0.07
C ALA A 33 9.77 13.17 1.15
N GLU A 34 10.80 12.89 1.94
CA GLU A 34 10.64 12.07 3.16
C GLU A 34 9.85 12.80 4.24
N ALA A 35 10.15 14.08 4.46
CA ALA A 35 9.51 14.89 5.50
C ALA A 35 8.02 15.16 5.22
N LEU A 36 7.62 15.20 3.95
CA LEU A 36 6.23 15.34 3.56
C LEU A 36 5.44 14.03 3.62
N LEU A 37 6.07 12.88 3.88
CA LEU A 37 5.34 11.61 4.02
C LEU A 37 4.71 11.51 5.41
N PRO A 38 3.40 11.19 5.50
CA PRO A 38 2.81 10.80 6.77
C PRO A 38 3.43 9.49 7.25
N PRO A 39 3.47 9.25 8.57
CA PRO A 39 3.94 7.98 9.11
C PRO A 39 3.11 6.82 8.55
N PRO A 40 3.73 5.66 8.27
CA PRO A 40 3.02 4.50 7.76
C PRO A 40 2.10 3.89 8.84
N TYR A 41 1.08 3.13 8.42
CA TYR A 41 0.09 2.52 9.31
C TYR A 41 0.71 1.71 10.45
N ASN A 42 1.74 0.91 10.15
CA ASN A 42 2.43 0.08 11.15
C ASN A 42 3.14 0.91 12.23
N GLU A 43 3.58 2.13 11.92
CA GLU A 43 4.17 3.04 12.89
C GLU A 43 3.08 3.62 13.79
N VAL A 44 2.02 4.19 13.20
CA VAL A 44 0.92 4.81 13.96
C VAL A 44 0.19 3.79 14.83
N SER A 45 -0.12 2.61 14.30
CA SER A 45 -0.72 1.51 15.07
C SER A 45 0.21 1.01 16.20
N GLY A 46 1.52 1.19 16.05
CA GLY A 46 2.51 0.90 17.08
C GLY A 46 2.37 1.76 18.35
N TRP A 47 1.75 2.93 18.25
CA TRP A 47 1.55 3.86 19.37
C TRP A 47 0.43 3.44 20.33
N TYR A 48 -0.44 2.51 19.91
CA TYR A 48 -1.61 2.09 20.68
C TYR A 48 -1.46 0.66 21.19
N GLU A 49 -1.88 0.40 22.43
CA GLU A 49 -1.90 -0.95 22.98
C GLU A 49 -2.89 -1.84 22.21
N THR A 50 -4.13 -1.38 22.09
CA THR A 50 -5.17 -1.96 21.23
C THR A 50 -5.37 -1.08 20.00
N ILE A 51 -5.25 -1.66 18.82
CA ILE A 51 -5.31 -1.00 17.52
C ILE A 51 -6.76 -0.91 17.07
N ASP A 52 -7.27 0.31 16.97
CA ASP A 52 -8.47 0.62 16.21
C ASP A 52 -8.07 0.85 14.74
N VAL A 53 -8.24 -0.18 13.92
CA VAL A 53 -7.83 -0.17 12.51
C VAL A 53 -8.53 0.97 11.75
N ASP A 54 -9.85 1.09 11.92
CA ASP A 54 -10.67 2.05 11.20
C ASP A 54 -10.28 3.48 11.60
N ALA A 55 -10.10 3.75 12.89
CA ALA A 55 -9.70 5.07 13.36
C ALA A 55 -8.30 5.49 12.87
N VAL A 56 -7.34 4.56 12.82
CA VAL A 56 -5.99 4.84 12.31
C VAL A 56 -6.03 5.11 10.81
N LEU A 57 -6.80 4.34 10.03
CA LEU A 57 -6.97 4.57 8.59
C LEU A 57 -7.67 5.90 8.32
N ASP A 58 -8.80 6.16 8.98
CA ASP A 58 -9.53 7.43 8.90
C ASP A 58 -8.60 8.62 9.16
N ALA A 59 -7.77 8.55 10.21
CA ALA A 59 -6.84 9.61 10.57
C ALA A 59 -5.73 9.80 9.52
N LEU A 60 -5.16 8.71 9.01
CA LEU A 60 -4.11 8.78 7.99
C LEU A 60 -4.63 9.30 6.65
N ASP A 61 -5.82 8.89 6.24
CA ASP A 61 -6.44 9.35 5.00
C ASP A 61 -6.88 10.81 5.11
N ALA A 62 -7.45 11.20 6.26
CA ALA A 62 -7.75 12.60 6.53
C ALA A 62 -6.48 13.47 6.52
N LEU A 63 -5.37 12.99 7.09
CA LEU A 63 -4.08 13.68 7.05
C LEU A 63 -3.56 13.86 5.62
N ARG A 64 -3.54 12.78 4.82
CA ARG A 64 -3.10 12.84 3.42
C ARG A 64 -3.95 13.80 2.58
N LEU A 65 -5.27 13.73 2.72
CA LEU A 65 -6.20 14.59 2.00
C LEU A 65 -6.07 16.06 2.44
N ASN A 66 -5.88 16.34 3.73
CA ASN A 66 -5.65 17.70 4.21
C ASN A 66 -4.35 18.29 3.67
N ILE A 67 -3.26 17.51 3.62
CA ILE A 67 -2.00 17.95 3.00
C ILE A 67 -2.22 18.24 1.51
N ALA A 68 -2.86 17.30 0.79
CA ALA A 68 -3.11 17.42 -0.64
C ALA A 68 -3.92 18.67 -0.99
N THR A 69 -5.04 18.89 -0.30
CA THR A 69 -5.95 20.01 -0.54
C THR A 69 -5.37 21.35 -0.09
N SER A 70 -4.64 21.38 1.03
CA SER A 70 -4.06 22.64 1.56
C SER A 70 -2.86 23.14 0.75
N LEU A 71 -2.17 22.24 0.05
CA LEU A 71 -0.95 22.54 -0.73
C LEU A 71 -1.13 22.32 -2.23
N GLU A 72 -2.38 22.21 -2.71
CA GLU A 72 -2.66 21.75 -4.08
C GLU A 72 -1.94 22.59 -5.14
N SER A 73 -2.00 23.92 -5.04
CA SER A 73 -1.31 24.83 -5.96
C SER A 73 0.21 24.62 -5.98
N GLU A 74 0.82 24.48 -4.81
CA GLU A 74 2.25 24.32 -4.63
C GLU A 74 2.71 22.93 -5.09
N LEU A 75 1.89 21.90 -4.87
CA LEU A 75 2.13 20.55 -5.36
C LEU A 75 2.15 20.52 -6.90
N VAL A 76 1.21 21.22 -7.56
CA VAL A 76 1.22 21.38 -9.02
C VAL A 76 2.47 22.14 -9.49
N GLU A 77 2.81 23.26 -8.84
CA GLU A 77 4.00 24.04 -9.19
C GLU A 77 5.28 23.19 -9.13
N VAL A 78 5.50 22.49 -8.02
CA VAL A 78 6.68 21.66 -7.82
C VAL A 78 6.68 20.45 -8.76
N TYR A 79 5.54 19.80 -8.96
CA TYR A 79 5.41 18.69 -9.90
C TYR A 79 5.85 19.09 -11.32
N GLN A 80 5.36 20.24 -11.81
CA GLN A 80 5.70 20.75 -13.13
C GLN A 80 7.16 21.16 -13.23
N ALA A 81 7.68 21.87 -12.21
CA ALA A 81 9.06 22.35 -12.17
C ALA A 81 10.11 21.22 -12.14
N LEU A 82 9.75 20.05 -11.63
CA LEU A 82 10.63 18.88 -11.54
C LEU A 82 10.54 17.93 -12.74
N THR A 83 9.81 18.31 -13.80
CA THR A 83 9.76 17.52 -15.04
C THR A 83 11.15 17.49 -15.67
N ALA A 84 11.72 16.29 -15.81
CA ALA A 84 13.04 16.09 -16.42
C ALA A 84 12.94 16.04 -17.94
N SER A 85 13.95 16.55 -18.65
CA SER A 85 14.06 16.41 -20.11
C SER A 85 14.62 15.04 -20.51
N ASP A 86 15.56 14.51 -19.73
CA ASP A 86 16.28 13.27 -20.02
C ASP A 86 16.43 12.41 -18.76
N TYR A 87 16.33 11.09 -18.91
CA TYR A 87 16.55 10.16 -17.82
C TYR A 87 18.04 10.03 -17.45
N ASP A 88 18.32 10.21 -16.16
CA ASP A 88 19.64 10.03 -15.57
C ASP A 88 19.53 9.41 -14.15
N ILE A 89 20.59 8.69 -13.75
CA ILE A 89 20.72 8.00 -12.46
C ILE A 89 21.54 8.77 -11.43
N SER A 90 21.87 10.04 -11.67
CA SER A 90 22.49 10.90 -10.66
C SER A 90 21.57 11.06 -9.45
N HIS A 91 22.18 11.31 -8.29
CA HIS A 91 21.45 11.46 -7.04
C HIS A 91 20.45 12.63 -7.10
N SER A 92 20.81 13.71 -7.80
CA SER A 92 19.92 14.86 -8.00
C SER A 92 18.69 14.48 -8.83
N SER A 93 18.87 13.74 -9.93
CA SER A 93 17.76 13.30 -10.78
C SER A 93 16.84 12.32 -10.06
N MET A 94 17.41 11.40 -9.27
CA MET A 94 16.64 10.49 -8.42
C MET A 94 15.84 11.25 -7.34
N ALA A 95 16.44 12.26 -6.70
CA ALA A 95 15.79 13.09 -5.70
C ALA A 95 14.62 13.89 -6.30
N ASN A 96 14.81 14.47 -7.49
CA ASN A 96 13.76 15.17 -8.23
C ASN A 96 12.59 14.24 -8.57
N ARG A 97 12.86 13.05 -9.11
CA ARG A 97 11.81 12.04 -9.38
C ARG A 97 11.08 11.62 -8.11
N LYS A 98 11.79 11.40 -7.00
CA LYS A 98 11.16 11.04 -5.71
C LYS A 98 10.16 12.11 -5.27
N LEU A 99 10.54 13.38 -5.28
CA LEU A 99 9.65 14.47 -4.89
C LEU A 99 8.52 14.68 -5.90
N ARG A 100 8.80 14.63 -7.20
CA ARG A 100 7.79 14.73 -8.26
C ARG A 100 6.72 13.66 -8.13
N ASN A 101 7.12 12.40 -7.92
CA ASN A 101 6.19 11.28 -7.74
C ASN A 101 5.39 11.40 -6.44
N LEU A 102 5.97 11.95 -5.37
CA LEU A 102 5.22 12.27 -4.16
C LEU A 102 4.16 13.34 -4.42
N CYS A 103 4.50 14.41 -5.15
CA CYS A 103 3.55 15.45 -5.51
C CYS A 103 2.38 14.86 -6.31
N LEU A 104 2.67 14.05 -7.33
CA LEU A 104 1.64 13.39 -8.14
C LEU A 104 0.72 12.49 -7.29
N ARG A 105 1.28 11.78 -6.29
CA ARG A 105 0.49 10.95 -5.38
C ARG A 105 -0.43 11.75 -4.45
N TYR A 106 -0.05 12.98 -4.07
CA TYR A 106 -0.96 13.86 -3.35
C TYR A 106 -2.04 14.44 -4.27
N LEU A 107 -1.65 14.87 -5.47
CA LEU A 107 -2.59 15.39 -6.47
C LEU A 107 -3.64 14.35 -6.87
N SER A 108 -3.32 13.05 -6.85
CA SER A 108 -4.32 11.99 -7.12
C SER A 108 -5.40 11.84 -6.04
N LEU A 109 -5.22 12.47 -4.87
CA LEU A 109 -6.24 12.53 -3.80
C LEU A 109 -7.19 13.73 -3.97
N THR A 110 -6.86 14.67 -4.86
CA THR A 110 -7.64 15.87 -5.18
C THR A 110 -8.35 15.73 -6.53
N GLU A 111 -9.36 16.58 -6.79
CA GLU A 111 -10.12 16.51 -8.04
C GLU A 111 -9.34 17.07 -9.24
N ASN A 112 -9.68 16.61 -10.45
CA ASN A 112 -9.23 17.16 -11.74
C ASN A 112 -7.73 16.98 -12.10
N HIS A 113 -7.03 16.02 -11.49
CA HIS A 113 -5.61 15.73 -11.80
C HIS A 113 -5.36 14.40 -12.53
N ASP A 114 -6.39 13.63 -12.88
CA ASP A 114 -6.28 12.36 -13.63
C ASP A 114 -5.39 12.50 -14.89
N ALA A 115 -5.54 13.60 -15.64
CA ALA A 115 -4.76 13.87 -16.84
C ALA A 115 -3.26 13.99 -16.58
N LEU A 116 -2.83 14.46 -15.40
CA LEU A 116 -1.40 14.51 -15.05
C LEU A 116 -0.82 13.11 -14.85
N ILE A 117 -1.61 12.21 -14.29
CA ILE A 117 -1.23 10.82 -14.02
C ILE A 117 -1.14 10.04 -15.32
N GLU A 118 -2.16 10.17 -16.18
CA GLU A 118 -2.17 9.60 -17.52
C GLU A 118 -1.01 10.10 -18.37
N ALA A 119 -0.75 11.42 -18.36
CA ALA A 119 0.37 12.02 -19.09
C ALA A 119 1.72 11.48 -18.58
N GLN A 120 1.94 11.44 -17.25
CA GLN A 120 3.19 10.89 -16.73
C GLN A 120 3.37 9.42 -17.09
N TYR A 121 2.29 8.62 -17.07
CA TYR A 121 2.37 7.22 -17.47
C TYR A 121 2.74 7.08 -18.96
N ALA A 122 2.04 7.82 -19.83
CA ALA A 122 2.23 7.77 -21.28
C ALA A 122 3.60 8.28 -21.71
N ASP A 123 4.07 9.38 -21.11
CA ASP A 123 5.30 10.08 -21.50
C ASP A 123 6.55 9.52 -20.78
N SER A 124 6.38 8.65 -19.78
CA SER A 124 7.51 8.09 -19.03
C SER A 124 8.45 7.26 -19.91
N ASP A 125 9.74 7.59 -19.87
CA ASP A 125 10.82 6.87 -20.53
C ASP A 125 11.55 5.87 -19.60
N ASN A 126 11.15 5.83 -18.33
CA ASN A 126 11.79 5.06 -17.29
C ASN A 126 10.79 4.46 -16.28
N MET A 127 11.17 3.32 -15.68
CA MET A 127 10.30 2.59 -14.75
C MET A 127 10.01 3.34 -13.44
N THR A 128 10.83 4.32 -13.05
CA THR A 128 10.58 5.08 -11.81
C THR A 128 9.34 5.96 -11.97
N ASP A 129 9.24 6.66 -13.10
CA ASP A 129 8.12 7.56 -13.36
C ASP A 129 6.86 6.79 -13.79
N THR A 130 7.01 5.69 -14.55
CA THR A 130 5.88 4.78 -14.86
C THR A 130 5.25 4.25 -13.57
N MET A 131 6.08 3.77 -12.62
CA MET A 131 5.58 3.29 -11.33
C MET A 131 5.06 4.41 -10.44
N GLY A 132 5.62 5.61 -10.53
CA GLY A 132 5.12 6.80 -9.84
C GLY A 132 3.68 7.13 -10.25
N ALA A 133 3.40 7.11 -11.56
CA ALA A 133 2.06 7.32 -12.10
C ALA A 133 1.08 6.21 -11.67
N LEU A 134 1.48 4.93 -11.81
CA LEU A 134 0.64 3.82 -11.37
C LEU A 134 0.37 3.82 -9.86
N GLN A 135 1.35 4.20 -9.04
CA GLN A 135 1.16 4.34 -7.60
C GLN A 135 0.19 5.47 -7.27
N ALA A 136 0.27 6.61 -7.97
CA ALA A 136 -0.67 7.71 -7.83
C ALA A 136 -2.10 7.27 -8.23
N ALA A 137 -2.25 6.56 -9.35
CA ALA A 137 -3.51 5.97 -9.79
C ALA A 137 -4.06 4.94 -8.79
N ASN A 138 -3.19 4.17 -8.14
CA ASN A 138 -3.58 3.16 -7.17
C ASN A 138 -4.03 3.76 -5.83
N CYS A 139 -3.45 4.89 -5.43
CA CYS A 139 -3.77 5.56 -4.17
C CYS A 139 -4.99 6.50 -4.26
N GLY A 140 -5.17 7.13 -5.42
CA GLY A 140 -6.25 8.09 -5.65
C GLY A 140 -7.53 7.45 -6.19
N SER A 141 -8.61 8.22 -6.22
CA SER A 141 -9.87 7.83 -6.89
C SER A 141 -9.84 8.16 -8.38
N VAL A 142 -8.79 7.68 -9.07
CA VAL A 142 -8.49 8.00 -10.47
C VAL A 142 -9.27 7.08 -11.39
N LYS A 143 -10.07 7.65 -12.31
CA LYS A 143 -10.95 6.85 -13.19
C LYS A 143 -10.17 5.90 -14.10
N ALA A 144 -8.99 6.33 -14.55
CA ALA A 144 -8.14 5.57 -15.45
C ALA A 144 -7.33 4.45 -14.78
N ARG A 145 -7.43 4.22 -13.45
CA ARG A 145 -6.63 3.20 -12.76
C ARG A 145 -6.65 1.85 -13.47
N GLU A 146 -7.83 1.31 -13.76
CA GLU A 146 -7.97 -0.02 -14.38
C GLU A 146 -7.39 -0.07 -15.79
N GLU A 147 -7.52 1.01 -16.57
CA GLU A 147 -6.95 1.11 -17.91
C GLU A 147 -5.42 1.12 -17.86
N LEU A 148 -4.84 1.92 -16.96
CA LEU A 148 -3.38 1.97 -16.77
C LEU A 148 -2.82 0.64 -16.26
N MET A 149 -3.51 -0.02 -15.32
CA MET A 149 -3.11 -1.33 -14.81
C MET A 149 -3.17 -2.42 -15.90
N THR A 150 -4.22 -2.41 -16.73
CA THR A 150 -4.34 -3.34 -17.87
C THR A 150 -3.22 -3.09 -18.88
N SER A 151 -3.02 -1.83 -19.29
CA SER A 151 -1.96 -1.44 -20.23
C SER A 151 -0.57 -1.87 -19.74
N TYR A 152 -0.28 -1.72 -18.45
CA TYR A 152 0.99 -2.15 -17.88
C TYR A 152 1.16 -3.66 -17.93
N SER A 153 0.11 -4.39 -17.55
CA SER A 153 0.11 -5.86 -17.53
C SER A 153 0.33 -6.42 -18.94
N ASP A 154 -0.41 -5.93 -19.93
CA ASP A 154 -0.31 -6.35 -21.34
C ASP A 154 1.09 -6.11 -21.89
N LYS A 155 1.71 -4.97 -21.52
CA LYS A 155 3.06 -4.62 -21.98
C LYS A 155 4.14 -5.50 -21.34
N TRP A 156 3.99 -5.86 -20.07
CA TRP A 156 5.07 -6.43 -19.27
C TRP A 156 4.82 -7.87 -18.79
N SER A 157 3.77 -8.56 -19.25
CA SER A 157 3.40 -9.90 -18.78
C SER A 157 4.54 -10.93 -18.89
N HIS A 158 5.43 -10.74 -19.87
CA HIS A 158 6.61 -11.56 -20.10
C HIS A 158 7.76 -11.33 -19.11
N ASP A 159 7.82 -10.18 -18.43
CA ASP A 159 8.86 -9.84 -17.45
C ASP A 159 8.34 -10.00 -16.02
N GLY A 160 8.70 -11.11 -15.40
CA GLY A 160 8.27 -11.43 -14.05
C GLY A 160 8.69 -10.43 -12.97
N LEU A 161 9.86 -9.76 -13.08
CA LEU A 161 10.31 -8.80 -12.06
C LEU A 161 9.58 -7.46 -12.19
N VAL A 162 9.18 -7.10 -13.41
CA VAL A 162 8.34 -5.94 -13.66
C VAL A 162 6.91 -6.22 -13.19
N MET A 163 6.37 -7.41 -13.48
CA MET A 163 5.05 -7.83 -13.00
C MET A 163 4.95 -7.93 -11.47
N ASP A 164 6.04 -8.20 -10.75
CA ASP A 164 6.06 -8.11 -9.27
C ASP A 164 5.58 -6.74 -8.77
N LYS A 165 5.97 -5.67 -9.46
CA LYS A 165 5.57 -4.31 -9.08
C LYS A 165 4.07 -4.10 -9.30
N TRP A 166 3.55 -4.62 -10.39
CA TRP A 166 2.12 -4.61 -10.70
C TRP A 166 1.31 -5.40 -9.66
N PHE A 167 1.74 -6.62 -9.33
CA PHE A 167 1.10 -7.45 -8.29
C PHE A 167 1.10 -6.77 -6.93
N ALA A 168 2.18 -6.08 -6.56
CA ALA A 168 2.25 -5.30 -5.34
C ALA A 168 1.21 -4.17 -5.31
N LEU A 169 0.97 -3.49 -6.43
CA LEU A 169 -0.07 -2.47 -6.51
C LEU A 169 -1.48 -3.06 -6.34
N GLN A 170 -1.75 -4.24 -6.92
CA GLN A 170 -3.05 -4.91 -6.72
C GLN A 170 -3.26 -5.32 -5.25
N GLY A 171 -2.23 -5.86 -4.59
CA GLY A 171 -2.30 -6.22 -3.18
C GLY A 171 -2.40 -5.02 -2.23
N THR A 172 -1.86 -3.86 -2.61
CA THR A 172 -1.85 -2.63 -1.79
C THR A 172 -2.94 -1.62 -2.17
N TYR A 173 -3.92 -2.00 -2.98
CA TYR A 173 -5.05 -1.11 -3.32
C TYR A 173 -5.76 -0.66 -2.01
N PRO A 174 -5.89 0.64 -1.72
CA PRO A 174 -6.29 1.12 -0.40
C PRO A 174 -7.82 1.15 -0.23
N THR A 175 -8.48 0.04 -0.56
CA THR A 175 -9.93 -0.12 -0.44
C THR A 175 -10.24 -1.56 -0.02
N GLU A 176 -11.47 -1.80 0.43
CA GLU A 176 -11.94 -3.16 0.72
C GLU A 176 -11.97 -4.06 -0.53
N GLU A 177 -12.02 -3.47 -1.74
CA GLU A 177 -11.97 -4.20 -3.02
C GLU A 177 -10.61 -4.85 -3.33
N ALA A 178 -9.57 -4.57 -2.54
CA ALA A 178 -8.24 -5.12 -2.78
C ALA A 178 -8.23 -6.65 -2.81
N LEU A 179 -9.10 -7.31 -2.02
CA LEU A 179 -9.20 -8.77 -2.04
C LEU A 179 -9.72 -9.28 -3.40
N ASP A 180 -10.70 -8.62 -4.00
CA ASP A 180 -11.21 -8.97 -5.34
C ASP A 180 -10.12 -8.77 -6.40
N LYS A 181 -9.34 -7.68 -6.31
CA LYS A 181 -8.19 -7.44 -7.18
C LYS A 181 -7.11 -8.51 -7.01
N VAL A 182 -6.87 -8.98 -5.79
CA VAL A 182 -5.93 -10.06 -5.50
C VAL A 182 -6.41 -11.37 -6.11
N HIS A 183 -7.68 -11.73 -5.92
CA HIS A 183 -8.25 -12.94 -6.53
C HIS A 183 -8.14 -12.91 -8.06
N ALA A 184 -8.53 -11.80 -8.70
CA ALA A 184 -8.38 -11.65 -10.15
C ALA A 184 -6.91 -11.75 -10.60
N SER A 185 -5.99 -11.16 -9.83
CA SER A 185 -4.56 -11.19 -10.14
C SER A 185 -3.92 -12.58 -9.95
N MET A 186 -4.49 -13.42 -9.10
CA MET A 186 -4.02 -14.81 -8.93
C MET A 186 -4.31 -15.69 -10.16
N GLU A 187 -5.30 -15.31 -10.98
CA GLU A 187 -5.62 -15.98 -12.24
C GLU A 187 -4.80 -15.45 -13.43
N HIS A 188 -3.96 -14.44 -13.21
CA HIS A 188 -3.13 -13.84 -14.26
C HIS A 188 -2.03 -14.79 -14.73
N GLU A 189 -1.74 -14.83 -16.04
CA GLU A 189 -0.74 -15.75 -16.63
C GLU A 189 0.67 -15.60 -16.03
N ALA A 190 1.03 -14.38 -15.59
CA ALA A 190 2.31 -14.09 -14.96
C ALA A 190 2.37 -14.48 -13.46
N PHE A 191 1.25 -14.91 -12.86
CA PHE A 191 1.18 -15.32 -11.47
C PHE A 191 1.34 -16.84 -11.31
N SER A 192 2.03 -17.25 -10.24
CA SER A 192 2.20 -18.66 -9.90
C SER A 192 2.46 -18.80 -8.39
N LEU A 193 1.70 -19.68 -7.74
CA LEU A 193 1.91 -20.06 -6.33
C LEU A 193 3.18 -20.91 -6.12
N GLN A 194 3.88 -21.29 -7.17
CA GLN A 194 5.16 -21.97 -7.08
C GLN A 194 6.33 -20.98 -6.98
N ASN A 195 6.10 -19.71 -7.30
CA ASN A 195 7.13 -18.68 -7.30
C ASN A 195 7.04 -17.81 -6.02
N PRO A 196 8.03 -17.88 -5.10
CA PRO A 196 8.04 -17.11 -3.86
C PRO A 196 8.00 -15.59 -4.06
N ASN A 197 8.54 -15.08 -5.17
CA ASN A 197 8.50 -13.65 -5.47
C ASN A 197 7.07 -13.24 -5.85
N ARG A 198 6.37 -14.00 -6.71
CA ARG A 198 4.96 -13.74 -7.05
C ARG A 198 4.07 -13.73 -5.82
N ILE A 199 4.23 -14.74 -4.96
CA ILE A 199 3.49 -14.84 -3.70
C ILE A 199 3.77 -13.62 -2.81
N ARG A 200 5.04 -13.27 -2.60
CA ARG A 200 5.40 -12.11 -1.77
C ARG A 200 4.81 -10.81 -2.35
N SER A 201 4.94 -10.61 -3.66
CA SER A 201 4.51 -9.40 -4.33
C SER A 201 3.00 -9.22 -4.29
N LEU A 202 2.20 -10.27 -4.50
CA LEU A 202 0.73 -10.16 -4.45
C LEU A 202 0.17 -10.39 -3.04
N VAL A 203 0.33 -11.61 -2.53
CA VAL A 203 -0.25 -12.05 -1.26
C VAL A 203 0.43 -11.33 -0.10
N GLY A 204 1.76 -11.26 -0.08
CA GLY A 204 2.48 -10.58 1.01
C GLY A 204 2.11 -9.10 1.12
N SER A 205 1.94 -8.42 -0.02
CA SER A 205 1.43 -7.05 -0.08
C SER A 205 0.00 -6.93 0.45
N PHE A 206 -0.90 -7.84 0.06
CA PHE A 206 -2.26 -7.89 0.58
C PHE A 206 -2.34 -8.12 2.09
N LEU A 207 -1.57 -9.07 2.63
CA LEU A 207 -1.56 -9.34 4.07
C LEU A 207 -0.96 -8.18 4.89
N SER A 208 -0.25 -7.27 4.23
CA SER A 208 0.26 -6.03 4.82
C SER A 208 -0.66 -4.83 4.57
N ASN A 209 -1.76 -5.00 3.82
CA ASN A 209 -2.70 -3.96 3.46
C ASN A 209 -3.84 -3.87 4.50
N PRO A 210 -3.81 -2.89 5.42
CA PRO A 210 -4.78 -2.80 6.51
C PRO A 210 -6.22 -2.53 6.03
N TYR A 211 -6.40 -1.94 4.84
CA TYR A 211 -7.72 -1.61 4.29
C TYR A 211 -8.58 -2.85 4.04
N ALA A 212 -7.96 -3.95 3.58
CA ALA A 212 -8.68 -5.17 3.22
C ALA A 212 -8.31 -6.37 4.10
N PHE A 213 -7.08 -6.46 4.61
CA PHE A 213 -6.70 -7.58 5.49
C PHE A 213 -7.51 -7.58 6.79
N HIS A 214 -7.83 -6.38 7.31
CA HIS A 214 -8.59 -6.18 8.54
C HIS A 214 -10.05 -5.77 8.28
N ALA A 215 -10.59 -6.14 7.11
CA ALA A 215 -12.00 -5.95 6.78
C ALA A 215 -12.91 -6.52 7.87
N LYS A 216 -14.02 -5.83 8.14
CA LYS A 216 -14.92 -6.14 9.28
C LYS A 216 -15.61 -7.50 9.15
N ASP A 217 -15.72 -8.03 7.95
CA ASP A 217 -16.29 -9.35 7.66
C ASP A 217 -15.29 -10.50 7.85
N GLY A 218 -14.02 -10.20 8.09
CA GLY A 218 -12.94 -11.17 8.25
C GLY A 218 -12.50 -11.87 6.96
N SER A 219 -12.94 -11.40 5.78
CA SER A 219 -12.59 -11.96 4.47
C SER A 219 -11.08 -12.03 4.24
N GLY A 220 -10.34 -10.99 4.63
CA GLY A 220 -8.88 -10.96 4.56
C GLY A 220 -8.19 -12.03 5.41
N TYR A 221 -8.72 -12.33 6.61
CA TYR A 221 -8.19 -13.38 7.47
C TYR A 221 -8.45 -14.76 6.90
N LYS A 222 -9.68 -14.99 6.42
CA LYS A 222 -10.06 -16.25 5.77
C LYS A 222 -9.18 -16.53 4.55
N PHE A 223 -8.98 -15.52 3.70
CA PHE A 223 -8.06 -15.62 2.56
C PHE A 223 -6.64 -15.99 3.01
N ALA A 224 -6.14 -15.36 4.07
CA ALA A 224 -4.82 -15.70 4.63
C ALA A 224 -4.74 -17.16 5.09
N GLY A 225 -5.76 -17.66 5.80
CA GLY A 225 -5.87 -19.07 6.20
C GLY A 225 -5.79 -20.02 5.00
N GLU A 226 -6.62 -19.79 3.98
CA GLU A 226 -6.65 -20.60 2.75
C GLU A 226 -5.30 -20.62 2.01
N ILE A 227 -4.62 -19.47 1.91
CA ILE A 227 -3.29 -19.40 1.30
C ILE A 227 -2.24 -20.11 2.14
N LEU A 228 -2.27 -19.95 3.46
CA LEU A 228 -1.33 -20.61 4.36
C LEU A 228 -1.49 -22.13 4.35
N GLU A 229 -2.71 -22.66 4.22
CA GLU A 229 -2.95 -24.09 4.04
C GLU A 229 -2.34 -24.61 2.72
N LYS A 230 -2.55 -23.91 1.61
CA LYS A 230 -1.96 -24.27 0.30
C LYS A 230 -0.43 -24.22 0.35
N LEU A 231 0.14 -23.20 1.01
CA LEU A 231 1.58 -23.03 1.13
C LEU A 231 2.21 -23.96 2.17
N ASN A 232 1.45 -24.42 3.18
CA ASN A 232 1.91 -25.43 4.12
C ASN A 232 2.35 -26.71 3.40
N GLU A 233 1.65 -27.12 2.35
CA GLU A 233 2.00 -28.32 1.58
C GLU A 233 3.09 -28.05 0.54
N SER A 234 3.01 -26.92 -0.17
CA SER A 234 3.87 -26.63 -1.32
C SER A 234 5.16 -25.90 -0.97
N ASN A 235 5.14 -24.96 -0.01
CA ASN A 235 6.29 -24.16 0.40
C ASN A 235 6.17 -23.65 1.86
N PRO A 236 6.41 -24.52 2.87
CA PRO A 236 6.27 -24.17 4.29
C PRO A 236 7.07 -22.95 4.74
N GLN A 237 8.23 -22.69 4.11
CA GLN A 237 9.07 -21.55 4.46
C GLN A 237 8.44 -20.22 4.08
N VAL A 238 7.77 -20.17 2.92
CA VAL A 238 7.02 -18.97 2.50
C VAL A 238 5.78 -18.82 3.39
N ALA A 239 5.06 -19.90 3.68
CA ALA A 239 3.93 -19.87 4.61
C ALA A 239 4.32 -19.31 5.98
N SER A 240 5.44 -19.78 6.54
CA SER A 240 5.98 -19.30 7.82
C SER A 240 6.30 -17.81 7.81
N ARG A 241 6.65 -17.19 6.67
CA ARG A 241 6.84 -15.74 6.59
C ARG A 241 5.53 -14.96 6.46
N LEU A 242 4.52 -15.55 5.82
CA LEU A 242 3.23 -14.89 5.56
C LEU A 242 2.26 -14.95 6.73
N ILE A 243 2.47 -15.84 7.71
CA ILE A 243 1.59 -15.95 8.87
C ILE A 243 1.73 -14.78 9.86
N ASP A 244 2.85 -14.05 9.82
CA ASP A 244 3.20 -13.03 10.82
C ASP A 244 2.09 -11.98 11.11
N PRO A 245 1.32 -11.49 10.12
CA PRO A 245 0.19 -10.60 10.38
C PRO A 245 -0.92 -11.23 11.24
N LEU A 246 -1.22 -12.53 11.07
CA LEU A 246 -2.22 -13.24 11.88
C LEU A 246 -1.77 -13.43 13.33
N LEU A 247 -0.46 -13.58 13.58
CA LEU A 247 0.07 -13.78 14.93
C LEU A 247 -0.14 -12.56 15.84
N LYS A 248 -0.40 -11.37 15.27
CA LYS A 248 -0.59 -10.12 16.01
C LYS A 248 -2.02 -9.92 16.52
N PHE A 249 -2.88 -10.95 16.48
CA PHE A 249 -4.31 -10.86 16.81
C PHE A 249 -4.60 -10.23 18.18
N ALA A 250 -3.72 -10.42 19.17
CA ALA A 250 -3.88 -9.85 20.51
C ALA A 250 -3.91 -8.31 20.55
N ARG A 251 -3.35 -7.64 19.52
CA ARG A 251 -3.29 -6.18 19.40
C ARG A 251 -4.58 -5.55 18.87
N TYR A 252 -5.57 -6.33 18.44
CA TYR A 252 -6.79 -5.82 17.81
C TYR A 252 -8.01 -5.93 18.72
N ASP A 253 -9.10 -5.28 18.33
CA ASP A 253 -10.41 -5.39 18.98
C ASP A 253 -10.90 -6.84 19.05
N ASP A 254 -11.82 -7.15 19.96
CA ASP A 254 -12.25 -8.53 20.24
C ASP A 254 -12.88 -9.22 19.02
N THR A 255 -13.49 -8.47 18.11
CA THR A 255 -14.09 -9.02 16.88
C THR A 255 -12.99 -9.51 15.94
N ARG A 256 -12.03 -8.64 15.61
CA ARG A 256 -10.88 -8.97 14.75
C ARG A 256 -9.99 -10.04 15.39
N LYS A 257 -9.74 -9.93 16.69
CA LYS A 257 -9.01 -10.91 17.50
C LYS A 257 -9.63 -12.30 17.37
N GLY A 258 -10.95 -12.40 17.52
CA GLY A 258 -11.69 -13.65 17.37
C GLY A 258 -11.57 -14.25 15.97
N MET A 259 -11.71 -13.43 14.93
CA MET A 259 -11.60 -13.90 13.53
C MET A 259 -10.19 -14.36 13.17
N MET A 260 -9.15 -13.61 13.56
CA MET A 260 -7.75 -14.04 13.35
C MET A 260 -7.41 -15.30 14.14
N ARG A 261 -7.85 -15.38 15.40
CA ARG A 261 -7.63 -16.55 16.25
C ARG A 261 -8.30 -17.79 15.67
N LYS A 262 -9.50 -17.67 15.11
CA LYS A 262 -10.20 -18.77 14.43
C LYS A 262 -9.35 -19.35 13.30
N GLU A 263 -8.75 -18.53 12.43
CA GLU A 263 -7.91 -19.01 11.34
C GLU A 263 -6.63 -19.71 11.85
N LEU A 264 -6.02 -19.18 12.92
CA LEU A 264 -4.89 -19.85 13.60
C LEU A 264 -5.30 -21.20 14.22
N GLU A 265 -6.48 -21.30 14.82
CA GLU A 265 -7.01 -22.54 15.38
C GLU A 265 -7.33 -23.57 14.29
N THR A 266 -7.83 -23.14 13.13
CA THR A 266 -8.01 -23.98 11.94
C THR A 266 -6.66 -24.53 11.47
N LEU A 267 -5.64 -23.67 11.32
CA LEU A 267 -4.29 -24.11 10.95
C LEU A 267 -3.72 -25.12 11.96
N ARG A 268 -3.88 -24.86 13.26
CA ARG A 268 -3.44 -25.77 14.34
C ARG A 268 -4.10 -27.15 14.24
N ALA A 269 -5.36 -27.20 13.84
CA ALA A 269 -6.11 -28.45 13.70
C ALA A 269 -5.62 -29.31 12.52
N ASN A 270 -4.81 -28.75 11.61
CA ASN A 270 -4.24 -29.51 10.49
C ASN A 270 -3.17 -30.51 10.99
N PRO A 271 -3.38 -31.84 10.87
CA PRO A 271 -2.45 -32.84 11.35
C PRO A 271 -1.12 -32.88 10.57
N LYS A 272 -1.06 -32.23 9.40
CA LYS A 272 0.12 -32.11 8.54
C LYS A 272 0.70 -30.69 8.57
N LEU A 273 0.39 -29.89 9.59
CA LEU A 273 0.97 -28.56 9.73
C LEU A 273 2.49 -28.68 9.86
N ALA A 274 3.22 -27.95 9.02
CA ALA A 274 4.67 -27.93 9.02
C ALA A 274 5.18 -27.41 10.36
N LYS A 275 6.30 -27.96 10.81
CA LYS A 275 6.88 -27.68 12.12
C LYS A 275 7.04 -26.17 12.40
N ASP A 276 7.58 -25.41 11.45
CA ASP A 276 7.81 -23.97 11.59
C ASP A 276 6.49 -23.19 11.77
N LEU A 277 5.42 -23.60 11.10
CA LEU A 277 4.09 -23.01 11.28
C LEU A 277 3.49 -23.41 12.61
N PHE A 278 3.58 -24.69 12.97
CA PHE A 278 3.08 -25.22 14.24
C PHE A 278 3.70 -24.47 15.44
N GLU A 279 5.02 -24.27 15.45
CA GLU A 279 5.71 -23.54 16.51
C GLU A 279 5.21 -22.09 16.65
N LYS A 280 5.02 -21.39 15.53
CA LYS A 280 4.48 -20.01 15.53
C LYS A 280 3.02 -19.95 16.01
N VAL A 281 2.18 -20.85 15.52
CA VAL A 281 0.75 -20.92 15.88
C VAL A 281 0.59 -21.28 17.36
N GLU A 282 1.30 -22.29 17.84
CA GLU A 282 1.28 -22.67 19.26
C GLU A 282 1.79 -21.57 20.18
N ALA A 283 2.86 -20.87 19.79
CA ALA A 283 3.38 -19.75 20.57
C ALA A 283 2.36 -18.60 20.66
N ALA A 284 1.65 -18.32 19.57
CA ALA A 284 0.69 -17.23 19.51
C ALA A 284 -0.63 -17.54 20.23
N LEU A 285 -1.09 -18.80 20.24
CA LEU A 285 -2.37 -19.19 20.84
C LEU A 285 -2.33 -19.43 22.37
N LYS A 286 -1.12 -19.45 22.95
CA LYS A 286 -0.88 -19.52 24.40
C LYS A 286 -1.20 -18.20 25.09
#